data_AF-A0A7X7QV14-F1
#
_entry.id   AF-A0A7X7QV14-F1
#
_cell.length_a   1.000
_cell.length_b   1.000
_cell.length_c   1.000
_cell.angle_alpha   90.00
_cell.angle_beta   90.00
_cell.angle_gamma   90.00
#
_symmetry.space_group_name_H-M   'P 1'
#
loop_
_entity.id
_entity.type
_entity.pdbx_description
1 polymer ?
#
loop_
_entity_poly.entity_id
_entity_poly.type
_entity_poly.pdbx_seq_one_letter_code
_entity_poly.pdbx_strand_id
1 'polypeptide(L)'
;MLNILLTVLYYLLYAISLLVFIRAIASFFGSAKFSRYYEILVRLTEPFLAPLRNLIARFTKGRPMMFDFSFIALYVLVMILQRIILTIQASL
;
A
#
# COMPACT_ATOMS: atom_id res chain seq x y z
N MET A 1 -7.68 19.10 18.46
CA MET A 1 -8.38 18.57 17.26
C MET A 1 -7.39 18.05 16.22
N LEU A 2 -6.36 18.81 15.85
CA LEU A 2 -5.33 18.37 14.88
C LEU A 2 -4.66 17.02 15.25
N ASN A 3 -4.28 16.82 16.52
CA ASN A 3 -3.67 15.56 16.97
C ASN A 3 -4.55 14.34 16.75
N ILE A 4 -5.88 14.47 16.90
CA ILE A 4 -6.83 13.38 16.66
C ILE A 4 -6.86 13.05 15.17
N LEU A 5 -6.93 14.06 14.30
CA LEU A 5 -6.91 13.87 12.84
C LEU A 5 -5.63 13.18 12.38
N LEU A 6 -4.47 13.61 12.89
CA LEU A 6 -3.17 13.00 12.59
C LEU A 6 -3.11 11.55 13.05
N THR A 7 -3.66 11.24 14.23
CA THR A 7 -3.73 9.87 14.76
C THR A 7 -4.63 8.99 13.89
N VAL A 8 -5.81 9.47 13.50
CA VAL A 8 -6.70 8.74 12.58
C VAL A 8 -6.01 8.47 11.25
N LEU A 9 -5.34 9.47 10.67
CA LEU A 9 -4.61 9.31 9.42
C LEU A 9 -3.47 8.28 9.54
N TYR A 10 -2.72 8.31 10.65
CA TYR A 10 -1.66 7.34 10.92
C TYR A 10 -2.19 5.89 10.89
N TYR A 11 -3.31 5.63 11.56
CA TYR A 11 -3.91 4.29 11.61
C TYR A 11 -4.58 3.88 10.29
N LEU A 12 -5.13 4.82 9.52
CA LEU A 12 -5.63 4.53 8.16
C LEU A 12 -4.48 4.09 7.24
N LEU A 13 -3.35 4.79 7.29
CA LEU A 13 -2.15 4.40 6.55
C LEU A 13 -1.63 3.03 7.00
N TYR A 14 -1.65 2.75 8.31
CA TYR A 14 -1.30 1.45 8.85
C TYR A 14 -2.22 0.34 8.31
N ALA A 15 -3.53 0.57 8.31
CA ALA A 15 -4.51 -0.38 7.78
C ALA A 15 -4.31 -0.66 6.29
N ILE A 16 -4.04 0.37 5.48
CA ILE A 16 -3.71 0.21 4.05
C ILE A 16 -2.46 -0.65 3.87
N SER A 17 -1.40 -0.36 4.62
CA SER A 17 -0.15 -1.14 4.59
C SER A 17 -0.41 -2.62 4.92
N LEU A 18 -1.23 -2.89 5.94
CA LEU A 18 -1.59 -4.24 6.35
C LEU A 18 -2.40 -4.97 5.27
N LEU A 19 -3.37 -4.33 4.63
CA LEU A 19 -4.13 -4.91 3.50
C LEU A 19 -3.22 -5.26 2.32
N VAL A 20 -2.28 -4.37 1.99
CA VAL A 20 -1.30 -4.55 0.92
C VAL A 20 -0.37 -5.72 1.24
N PHE A 21 0.06 -5.84 2.50
CA PHE A 21 0.86 -6.97 2.97
C PHE A 21 0.10 -8.29 2.88
N ILE A 22 -1.15 -8.34 3.34
CA ILE A 22 -2.02 -9.52 3.19
C ILE A 22 -2.15 -9.87 1.70
N ARG A 23 -2.34 -8.88 0.81
CA ARG A 23 -2.47 -9.12 -0.64
C ARG A 23 -1.20 -9.71 -1.22
N ALA A 24 -0.05 -9.16 -0.85
CA ALA A 24 1.24 -9.65 -1.30
C ALA A 24 1.40 -11.13 -0.91
N ILE A 25 1.14 -11.49 0.35
CA ILE A 25 1.19 -12.88 0.82
C ILE A 25 0.16 -13.74 0.09
N ALA A 26 -1.10 -13.31 0.02
CA ALA A 26 -2.17 -14.05 -0.64
C ALA A 26 -1.88 -14.31 -2.13
N SER A 27 -1.11 -13.44 -2.79
CA SER A 27 -0.69 -13.62 -4.17
C SER A 27 0.25 -14.82 -4.40
N PHE A 28 0.89 -15.35 -3.35
CA PHE A 28 1.68 -16.58 -3.43
C PHE A 28 0.81 -17.84 -3.34
N PHE A 29 -0.38 -17.75 -2.73
CA PHE A 29 -1.30 -18.88 -2.59
C PHE A 29 -2.24 -18.96 -3.79
N GLY A 30 -1.93 -19.83 -4.75
CA GLY A 30 -2.67 -19.97 -6.02
C GLY A 30 -4.18 -20.17 -5.86
N SER A 31 -4.62 -20.93 -4.85
CA SER A 31 -6.05 -21.17 -4.57
C SER A 31 -6.78 -19.95 -4.02
N ALA A 32 -6.07 -19.05 -3.31
CA ALA A 32 -6.67 -17.85 -2.72
C ALA A 32 -7.07 -16.81 -3.78
N LYS A 33 -6.37 -16.79 -4.93
CA LYS A 33 -6.57 -15.83 -6.02
C LYS A 33 -7.97 -15.85 -6.65
N PHE A 34 -8.68 -16.98 -6.56
CA PHE A 34 -10.02 -17.16 -7.13
C PHE A 34 -11.14 -16.95 -6.10
N SER A 35 -10.79 -16.62 -4.86
CA SER A 35 -11.77 -16.38 -3.80
C SER A 35 -12.37 -14.97 -3.88
N ARG A 36 -13.64 -14.84 -3.48
CA ARG A 36 -14.32 -13.53 -3.34
C ARG A 36 -13.58 -12.59 -2.38
N TYR A 37 -12.94 -13.14 -1.35
CA TYR A 37 -12.16 -12.37 -0.39
C TYR A 37 -10.91 -11.74 -1.02
N TYR A 38 -10.22 -12.48 -1.89
CA TYR A 38 -9.09 -11.93 -2.63
C TYR A 38 -9.52 -10.82 -3.60
N GLU A 39 -10.67 -10.96 -4.25
CA GLU A 39 -11.22 -9.91 -5.11
C GLU A 39 -11.50 -8.61 -4.34
N ILE A 40 -12.11 -8.72 -3.14
CA ILE A 40 -12.31 -7.56 -2.25
C ILE A 40 -10.97 -6.92 -1.89
N LEU A 41 -9.98 -7.75 -1.54
CA LEU A 41 -8.64 -7.28 -1.18
C LEU A 41 -7.96 -6.55 -2.35
N VAL A 42 -8.10 -7.06 -3.57
CA VAL A 42 -7.64 -6.38 -4.79
C VAL A 42 -8.37 -5.04 -4.94
N ARG A 43 -9.70 -5.00 -4.88
CA ARG A 43 -10.47 -3.77 -5.04
C ARG A 43 -10.10 -2.68 -4.02
N LEU A 44 -9.81 -3.06 -2.77
CA LEU A 44 -9.41 -2.12 -1.72
C LEU A 44 -7.98 -1.59 -1.90
N THR A 45 -7.06 -2.42 -2.40
CA THR A 45 -5.64 -2.06 -2.48
C THR A 45 -5.21 -1.52 -3.84
N GLU A 46 -5.94 -1.86 -4.92
CA GLU A 46 -5.60 -1.46 -6.29
C GLU A 46 -5.58 0.05 -6.54
N PRO A 47 -6.49 0.87 -5.97
CA PRO A 47 -6.43 2.33 -6.14
C PRO A 47 -5.11 2.94 -5.66
N PHE A 48 -4.42 2.29 -4.70
CA PHE A 48 -3.12 2.73 -4.19
C PHE A 48 -1.96 2.12 -4.97
N LEU A 49 -2.08 0.85 -5.37
CA LEU A 49 -1.02 0.13 -6.08
C LEU A 49 -0.91 0.51 -7.56
N ALA A 50 -2.03 0.75 -8.25
CA ALA A 50 -2.05 1.06 -9.68
C ALA A 50 -1.26 2.33 -10.05
N PRO A 51 -1.38 3.47 -9.31
CA PRO A 51 -0.56 4.65 -9.57
C PRO A 51 0.94 4.37 -9.42
N LEU A 52 1.33 3.64 -8.39
CA LEU A 52 2.73 3.24 -8.16
C LEU A 52 3.22 2.30 -9.26
N ARG A 53 2.39 1.34 -9.69
CA ARG A 53 2.73 0.43 -10.79
C ARG A 53 2.93 1.19 -12.10
N ASN A 54 2.04 2.14 -12.40
CA ASN A 54 2.14 2.99 -13.57
C ASN A 54 3.38 3.87 -13.52
N LEU A 55 3.78 4.35 -12.35
CA LEU A 55 5.02 5.11 -12.16
C LEU A 55 6.25 4.22 -12.43
N ILE A 56 6.31 3.01 -11.86
CA ILE A 56 7.44 2.07 -12.04
C ILE A 56 7.51 1.59 -13.50
N ALA A 57 6.38 1.39 -14.17
CA ALA A 57 6.31 1.01 -15.58
C ALA A 57 6.97 2.05 -16.51
N ARG A 58 6.93 3.34 -16.15
CA ARG A 58 7.63 4.40 -16.90
C ARG A 58 9.15 4.23 -16.85
N PHE A 59 9.70 3.84 -15.70
CA PHE A 59 11.14 3.60 -15.54
C PHE A 59 11.61 2.34 -16.28
N THR A 60 10.74 1.34 -16.42
CA THR A 60 11.04 0.08 -17.13
C THR A 60 10.71 0.13 -18.63
N LYS A 61 10.32 1.30 -19.17
CA LYS A 61 9.88 1.47 -20.56
C LYS A 61 8.74 0.52 -20.94
N GLY A 62 7.84 0.23 -20.01
CA GLY A 62 6.69 -0.66 -20.21
C GLY A 62 7.03 -2.14 -20.29
N ARG A 63 8.28 -2.55 -19.99
CA ARG A 63 8.64 -3.97 -19.96
C ARG A 63 7.92 -4.66 -18.78
N PRO A 64 7.30 -5.84 -19.01
CA PRO A 64 6.67 -6.58 -17.93
C PRO A 64 7.72 -6.98 -16.89
N MET A 65 7.45 -6.66 -15.63
CA MET A 65 8.29 -7.08 -14.51
C MET A 65 7.80 -8.44 -13.99
N MET A 66 8.75 -9.31 -13.66
CA MET A 66 8.44 -10.62 -13.05
C MET A 66 7.84 -10.48 -11.64
N PHE A 67 8.21 -9.42 -10.92
CA PHE A 67 7.72 -9.12 -9.57
C PHE A 67 7.01 -7.76 -9.56
N ASP A 68 5.87 -7.69 -8.86
CA ASP A 68 5.16 -6.43 -8.65
C ASP A 68 5.82 -5.63 -7.52
N PHE A 69 6.84 -4.84 -7.86
CA PHE A 69 7.53 -3.96 -6.91
C PHE A 69 6.64 -2.88 -6.30
N SER A 70 5.42 -2.67 -6.83
CA SER A 70 4.48 -1.68 -6.32
C SER A 70 4.06 -1.95 -4.87
N PHE A 71 4.04 -3.23 -4.44
CA PHE A 71 3.78 -3.60 -3.04
C PHE A 71 4.83 -3.00 -2.10
N ILE A 72 6.11 -3.18 -2.44
CA ILE A 72 7.23 -2.64 -1.66
C ILE A 72 7.24 -1.12 -1.72
N ALA A 73 7.03 -0.55 -2.92
CA ALA A 73 6.98 0.90 -3.09
C ALA A 73 5.88 1.55 -2.24
N LEU A 74 4.70 0.94 -2.17
CA LEU A 74 3.59 1.42 -1.34
C LEU A 74 3.94 1.32 0.15
N TYR A 75 4.55 0.20 0.58
CA TYR A 75 4.99 0.03 1.96
C TYR A 75 5.98 1.12 2.39
N VAL A 76 7.01 1.37 1.56
CA VAL A 76 8.00 2.43 1.80
C VAL A 76 7.34 3.82 1.84
N LEU A 77 6.42 4.10 0.91
CA LEU A 77 5.69 5.37 0.89
C LEU A 77 4.87 5.57 2.18
N VAL A 78 4.15 4.54 2.63
CA VAL A 78 3.40 4.60 3.89
C VAL A 78 4.34 4.84 5.07
N MET A 79 5.49 4.16 5.15
CA MET A 79 6.47 4.37 6.23
C MET A 79 6.95 5.83 6.29
N ILE A 80 7.25 6.43 5.14
CA ILE A 80 7.68 7.83 5.07
C ILE A 80 6.56 8.76 5.55
N LEU A 81 5.33 8.56 5.07
CA LEU A 81 4.18 9.38 5.48
C LEU A 81 3.91 9.26 6.98
N GLN A 82 3.94 8.05 7.54
CA GLN A 82 3.78 7.82 8.96
C GLN A 82 4.89 8.48 9.78
N ARG A 83 6.15 8.44 9.32
CA ARG A 83 7.25 9.13 9.97
C ARG A 83 7.04 10.65 9.99
N ILE A 84 6.59 11.22 8.88
CA ILE A 84 6.25 12.66 8.79
C ILE A 84 5.14 13.01 9.78
N ILE A 85 4.08 12.21 9.86
CA ILE A 85 2.99 12.42 10.81
C ILE A 85 3.51 12.43 12.26
N LEU A 86 4.33 11.45 12.63
CA LEU A 86 4.91 11.38 13.97
C LEU A 86 5.82 12.58 14.28
N THR A 87 6.61 13.03 13.31
CA THR A 87 7.44 14.25 13.46
C THR A 87 6.58 15.49 13.66
N ILE A 88 5.49 15.64 12.92
CA ILE A 88 4.55 16.76 13.09
C ILE A 88 3.89 16.68 14.48
N GLN A 89 3.41 15.50 14.88
CA GLN A 89 2.81 15.32 16.21
C GLN A 89 3.77 15.65 17.35
N ALA A 90 5.07 15.35 17.22
CA ALA A 90 6.07 15.68 18.22
C ALA A 90 6.38 17.19 18.31
N SER A 91 6.01 17.97 17.29
CA SER A 91 6.21 19.43 17.22
C SER A 91 4.99 20.25 17.66
N LEU A 92 3.85 19.60 17.91
CA LEU A 92 2.58 20.21 18.34
C LEU A 92 2.39 20.13 19.85
#